data_AF-A0A932LS05-F1
#
_entry.id   AF-A0A932LS05-F1
#
_cell.length_a   1.000
_cell.length_b   1.000
_cell.length_c   1.000
_cell.angle_alpha   90.00
_cell.angle_beta   90.00
_cell.angle_gamma   90.00
#
_symmetry.space_group_name_H-M   'P 1'
#
loop_
_entity.id
_entity.type
_entity.pdbx_description
1 polymer ?
#
loop_
_entity_poly.entity_id
_entity_poly.type
_entity_poly.pdbx_seq_one_letter_code
_entity_poly.pdbx_strand_id
1 'polypeptide(L)' 'MATGSSSLFRGGCTQRRRHAKSRSFSANLKKNAFRCFRCGVSGNHVDLWATVNNMDLRQAALTVCETSWRRRPRTSF' A
#
# COMPACT_ATOMS: atom_id res chain seq x y z
N MET A 1 -19.93 19.88 7.59
CA MET A 1 -19.14 20.07 6.36
C MET A 1 -17.81 19.32 6.51
N ALA A 2 -17.65 18.15 5.89
CA ALA A 2 -16.39 17.41 5.85
C ALA A 2 -16.16 16.87 4.43
N THR A 3 -16.07 17.78 3.47
CA THR A 3 -15.69 17.49 2.08
C THR A 3 -14.19 17.68 1.94
N GLY A 4 -13.46 16.58 2.08
CA GLY A 4 -12.02 16.55 1.82
C GLY A 4 -11.66 15.18 1.27
N SER A 5 -11.74 15.04 -0.05
CA SER A 5 -11.27 13.87 -0.80
C SER A 5 -9.74 13.77 -0.68
N SER A 6 -9.28 13.42 0.52
CA SER A 6 -7.88 13.34 0.86
C SER A 6 -7.42 11.93 0.51
N SER A 7 -6.64 11.82 -0.55
CA SER A 7 -5.99 10.60 -1.02
C SER A 7 -4.95 10.06 -0.04
N LEU A 8 -5.04 10.41 1.24
CA LEU A 8 -4.08 10.12 2.28
C LEU A 8 -4.73 9.17 3.30
N PHE A 9 -4.32 7.92 3.27
CA PHE A 9 -4.69 6.95 4.28
C PHE A 9 -3.69 6.99 5.44
N ARG A 10 -4.17 6.88 6.69
CA ARG A 10 -3.32 6.82 7.88
C ARG A 10 -3.73 5.63 8.74
N GLY A 11 -2.75 4.89 9.27
CA GLY A 11 -3.01 3.67 10.03
C GLY A 11 -1.85 3.23 10.92
N GLY A 12 -1.95 1.99 11.39
CA GLY A 12 -0.91 1.30 12.15
C GLY A 12 0.25 0.82 11.30
N CYS A 13 1.38 0.50 11.93
CA CYS A 13 2.53 -0.09 11.24
C CYS A 13 2.19 -1.48 10.69
N THR A 14 2.56 -1.73 9.43
CA THR A 14 2.29 -2.99 8.71
C THR A 14 3.19 -4.15 9.14
N GLN A 15 4.44 -3.90 9.54
CA GLN A 15 5.43 -4.94 9.89
C GLN A 15 5.14 -5.65 11.21
N ARG A 16 4.56 -4.95 12.19
CA ARG A 16 4.42 -5.46 13.56
C ARG A 16 3.01 -5.21 14.06
N ARG A 17 2.15 -6.24 13.95
CA ARG A 17 0.72 -6.19 14.36
C ARG A 17 0.51 -5.69 15.79
N ARG A 18 1.50 -5.83 16.68
CA ARG A 18 1.49 -5.34 18.06
C ARG A 18 1.45 -3.80 18.18
N HIS A 19 1.62 -3.05 17.09
CA HIS A 19 1.64 -1.58 17.10
C HIS A 19 0.49 -0.95 16.28
N ALA A 20 -0.58 -1.70 16.02
CA ALA A 20 -1.76 -1.25 15.28
C ALA A 20 -2.43 0.02 15.88
N LYS A 21 -2.23 0.30 17.18
CA LYS A 21 -2.77 1.49 17.86
C LYS A 21 -2.00 2.79 17.62
N SER A 22 -0.79 2.74 17.05
CA SER A 22 0.03 3.93 16.79
C SER A 22 -0.16 4.43 15.36
N ARG A 23 -0.57 5.69 15.16
CA ARG A 23 -0.79 6.34 13.84
C ARG A 23 0.53 6.62 13.09
N SER A 24 1.34 5.58 12.93
CA SER A 24 2.71 5.69 12.42
C SER A 24 2.81 5.49 10.91
N PHE A 25 1.75 5.01 10.27
CA PHE A 25 1.71 4.73 8.84
C PHE A 25 0.90 5.78 8.11
N SER A 26 1.43 6.27 6.98
CA SER A 26 0.70 7.11 6.04
C SER A 26 0.93 6.62 4.61
N ALA A 27 -0.15 6.48 3.85
CA ALA A 27 -0.11 6.18 2.42
C ALA A 27 -0.76 7.32 1.63
N ASN A 28 -0.13 7.75 0.54
CA ASN A 28 -0.63 8.75 -0.38
C ASN A 28 -1.00 8.07 -1.70
N LEU A 29 -2.29 7.89 -1.92
CA LEU A 29 -2.88 7.26 -3.10
C LEU A 29 -2.70 8.09 -4.38
N LYS A 30 -2.50 9.42 -4.28
CA LYS A 30 -2.16 10.25 -5.46
C LYS A 30 -0.72 10.03 -5.92
N LYS A 31 0.18 9.78 -4.98
CA LYS A 31 1.61 9.57 -5.27
C LYS A 31 1.97 8.08 -5.39
N ASN A 32 1.01 7.17 -5.22
CA ASN A 32 1.22 5.72 -5.13
C ASN A 32 2.37 5.34 -4.18
N ALA A 33 2.50 6.08 -3.08
CA ALA A 33 3.63 5.94 -2.16
C ALA A 33 3.14 5.82 -0.72
N PHE A 34 3.87 5.09 0.10
CA PHE A 34 3.61 4.98 1.53
C PHE A 34 4.89 5.17 2.35
N ARG A 35 4.71 5.52 3.61
CA ARG A 35 5.79 5.59 4.59
C ARG A 35 5.27 5.27 5.99
N CYS A 36 6.02 4.44 6.70
CA CYS A 36 5.89 4.23 8.13
C CYS A 36 6.98 5.04 8.84
N PHE A 37 6.57 6.02 9.65
CA PHE A 37 7.47 6.87 10.43
C PHE A 37 8.10 6.16 11.63
N ARG A 38 7.69 4.92 11.92
CA ARG A 38 8.19 4.16 13.07
C ARG A 38 9.20 3.07 12.72
N CYS A 39 8.91 2.25 11.70
CA CYS A 39 9.86 1.23 11.24
C CYS A 39 10.73 1.70 10.06
N GLY A 40 10.48 2.87 9.51
CA GLY A 40 11.23 3.43 8.39
C GLY A 40 10.84 2.86 7.03
N VAL A 41 10.03 1.79 6.97
CA VAL A 41 9.59 1.21 5.70
C VAL A 41 8.81 2.23 4.88
N SER A 42 9.20 2.37 3.63
CA SER A 42 8.57 3.24 2.64
C SER A 42 8.74 2.64 1.27
N GLY A 43 7.85 3.00 0.34
CA GLY A 43 7.92 2.50 -1.03
C GLY A 43 6.60 2.72 -1.76
N ASN A 44 6.40 1.94 -2.82
CA ASN A 44 5.18 1.94 -3.61
C ASN A 44 4.21 0.83 -3.16
N HIS A 45 3.14 0.56 -3.93
CA HIS A 45 2.19 -0.49 -3.59
C HIS A 45 2.78 -1.92 -3.65
N VAL A 46 3.82 -2.17 -4.46
CA VAL A 46 4.51 -3.46 -4.57
C VAL A 46 5.38 -3.69 -3.34
N ASP A 47 6.15 -2.68 -2.93
CA ASP A 47 6.95 -2.74 -1.70
C ASP A 47 6.07 -2.97 -0.47
N LEU A 48 4.89 -2.36 -0.46
CA LEU A 48 3.89 -2.57 0.60
C LEU A 48 3.42 -4.02 0.62
N TRP A 49 3.10 -4.58 -0.54
CA TRP A 49 2.63 -5.96 -0.67
C TRP A 49 3.70 -6.97 -0.25
N ALA A 50 4.95 -6.77 -0.68
CA ALA A 50 6.10 -7.57 -0.28
C ALA A 50 6.27 -7.54 1.25
N THR A 51 6.22 -6.35 1.85
CA THR A 51 6.42 -6.16 3.29
C THR A 51 5.32 -6.84 4.12
N VAL A 52 4.05 -6.68 3.71
CA VAL A 52 2.90 -7.23 4.45
C VAL A 52 2.85 -8.76 4.36
N ASN A 53 3.19 -9.33 3.21
CA ASN A 53 3.15 -10.76 2.97
C ASN A 53 4.48 -11.47 3.26
N ASN A 54 5.52 -10.72 3.64
CA ASN A 54 6.88 -11.22 3.88
C ASN A 54 7.42 -12.04 2.70
N MET A 55 7.27 -11.50 1.49
CA MET A 55 7.66 -12.12 0.22
C MET A 55 8.80 -11.34 -0.44
N ASP A 56 9.52 -11.99 -1.35
CA ASP A 56 10.50 -11.31 -2.19
C ASP A 56 9.84 -10.27 -3.12
N LEU A 57 10.56 -9.19 -3.43
CA LEU A 57 10.06 -8.08 -4.24
C LEU A 57 9.62 -8.53 -5.64
N ARG A 58 10.34 -9.50 -6.25
CA ARG A 58 9.99 -10.04 -7.56
C ARG A 58 8.69 -10.82 -7.50
N GLN A 59 8.50 -11.64 -6.47
CA GLN A 59 7.26 -12.39 -6.26
C GLN A 59 6.08 -11.45 -6.03
N ALA A 60 6.27 -10.42 -5.20
CA ALA A 60 5.26 -9.39 -4.95
C ALA A 60 4.86 -8.65 -6.24
N ALA A 61 5.82 -8.28 -7.09
CA ALA A 61 5.54 -7.64 -8.38
C ALA A 61 4.67 -8.52 -9.29
N LEU A 62 5.01 -9.81 -9.40
CA LEU A 62 4.22 -10.77 -10.18
C LEU A 62 2.79 -10.90 -9.65
N THR A 63 2.61 -11.05 -8.33
CA THR A 63 1.27 -11.12 -7.72
C THR A 63 0.46 -9.85 -7.96
N VAL A 64 1.08 -8.67 -7.82
CA VAL A 64 0.40 -7.39 -8.09
C VAL A 64 0.02 -7.29 -9.56
N CYS A 65 0.87 -7.67 -10.50
CA CYS A 65 0.55 -7.71 -11.93
C CYS A 65 -0.64 -8.65 -12.21
N GLU A 66 -0.63 -9.85 -11.67
CA GLU A 66 -1.70 -10.84 -11.88
C GLU A 66 -3.04 -10.36 -11.29
N THR A 67 -3.01 -9.75 -10.10
CA THR A 67 -4.22 -9.30 -9.40
C THR A 67 -4.78 -8.01 -10.00
N SER A 68 -3.92 -7.08 -10.43
CA SER A 68 -4.33 -5.79 -11.02
C SER A 68 -4.95 -5.94 -12.41
N TRP A 69 -4.62 -7.02 -13.13
CA TRP A 69 -5.16 -7.29 -14.47
C TRP A 69 -6.60 -7.85 -14.47
N ARG A 70 -7.11 -8.36 -13.35
CA ARG A 70 -8.47 -8.91 -13.24
C ARG A 70 -9.60 -7.85 -13.19
N ARG A 71 -9.28 -6.56 -13.20
CA ARG A 71 -10.27 -5.46 -13.17
C ARG A 71 -10.07 -4.40 -14.26
N ARG A 72 -9.86 -4.83 -15.50
CA ARG A 72 -10.24 -4.00 -16.66
C ARG A 72 -11.35 -4.72 -17.42
N PRO A 73 -12.58 -4.17 -17.52
CA PRO A 73 -13.41 -4.58 -18.66
C PRO A 73 -12.56 -4.36 -19.90
N ARG A 74 -12.49 -5.36 -20.79
CA ARG A 74 -11.91 -5.19 -22.12
C ARG A 74 -12.67 -4.04 -22.76
N THR A 75 -12.13 -2.83 -22.72
CA THR A 75 -12.59 -1.76 -23.60
C THR A 75 -12.12 -2.19 -24.98
N SER A 76 -13.05 -2.78 -25.75
CA SER A 76 -12.88 -2.95 -27.19
C SER A 76 -12.51 -1.59 -27.78
N PHE A 77 -11.46 -1.59 -28.59
CA PHE A 77 -11.12 -0.48 -29.48
C PHE A 77 -12.21 -0.30 -30.54
#